data_AF-A0A6J4T8K3-F1
#
_entry.id   AF-A0A6J4T8K3-F1
#
_cell.length_a   1.000
_cell.length_b   1.000
_cell.length_c   1.000
_cell.angle_alpha   90.00
_cell.angle_beta   90.00
_cell.angle_gamma   90.00
#
_symmetry.space_group_name_H-M   'P 1'
#
loop_
_entity.id
_entity.type
_entity.pdbx_description
1 polymer ?
#
loop_
_entity_poly.entity_id
_entity_poly.type
_entity_poly.pdbx_seq_one_letter_code
_entity_poly.pdbx_strand_id
1 'polypeptide(L)'
;MTDQIRQIIKQHGRLGVDVDALPASADLYQAGMTSHASVNVMLGLEDAFDIEFPDSALKRSSFESIAAIESVLSALQRQAA
;
A
#
# COMPACT_ATOMS: atom_id res chain seq x y z
N MET A 1 -2.98 5.07 -10.73
CA MET A 1 -2.72 4.01 -9.74
C MET A 1 -2.66 4.59 -8.33
N THR A 2 -1.88 5.66 -8.12
CA THR A 2 -1.75 6.38 -6.85
C THR A 2 -3.09 6.73 -6.19
N ASP A 3 -4.07 7.28 -6.90
CA ASP A 3 -5.39 7.62 -6.32
C ASP A 3 -6.11 6.40 -5.74
N GLN A 4 -6.08 5.27 -6.42
CA GLN A 4 -6.70 4.03 -5.95
C GLN A 4 -5.96 3.49 -4.73
N ILE A 5 -4.62 3.53 -4.71
CA ILE A 5 -3.82 3.19 -3.52
C ILE A 5 -4.21 4.10 -2.34
N ARG A 6 -4.37 5.42 -2.56
CA ARG A 6 -4.82 6.35 -1.52
C ARG A 6 -6.20 5.97 -0.98
N GLN A 7 -7.15 5.61 -1.84
CA GLN A 7 -8.48 5.16 -1.40
C GLN A 7 -8.40 3.91 -0.52
N ILE A 8 -7.59 2.92 -0.91
CA ILE A 8 -7.41 1.68 -0.14
C ILE A 8 -6.75 1.97 1.22
N ILE A 9 -5.74 2.85 1.26
CA ILE A 9 -5.12 3.28 2.51
C ILE A 9 -6.11 4.04 3.40
N LYS A 10 -6.99 4.88 2.85
CA LYS A 10 -8.04 5.54 3.65
C LYS A 10 -8.99 4.54 4.29
N GLN A 11 -9.37 3.50 3.54
CA GLN A 11 -10.33 2.50 4.01
C GLN A 11 -9.71 1.55 5.05
N HIS A 12 -8.45 1.15 4.86
CA HIS A 12 -7.84 0.06 5.63
C HIS A 12 -6.63 0.47 6.48
N GLY A 13 -5.94 1.54 6.12
CA GLY A 13 -4.69 1.99 6.75
C GLY A 13 -4.87 2.63 8.13
N ARG A 14 -6.08 3.10 8.46
CA ARG A 14 -6.44 3.71 9.75
C ARG A 14 -5.44 4.78 10.23
N LEU A 15 -4.96 5.60 9.29
CA LEU A 15 -4.02 6.67 9.61
C LEU A 15 -4.69 7.74 10.48
N GLY A 16 -3.90 8.37 11.35
CA GLY A 16 -4.35 9.50 12.16
C GLY A 16 -4.39 10.83 11.40
N VAL A 17 -4.04 10.80 10.11
CA VAL A 17 -3.89 11.97 9.23
C VAL A 17 -4.64 11.76 7.92
N ASP A 18 -4.94 12.85 7.23
CA ASP A 18 -5.52 12.78 5.89
C ASP A 18 -4.52 12.22 4.89
N VAL A 19 -4.88 11.08 4.28
CA VAL A 19 -4.07 10.42 3.26
C VAL A 19 -3.86 11.33 2.05
N ASP A 20 -4.82 12.18 1.66
CA ASP A 20 -4.66 13.03 0.47
C ASP A 20 -3.58 14.10 0.65
N ALA A 21 -3.36 14.54 1.89
CA ALA A 21 -2.34 15.51 2.23
C ALA A 21 -0.94 14.88 2.34
N LEU A 22 -0.82 13.54 2.38
CA LEU A 22 0.47 12.87 2.49
C LEU A 22 1.24 12.88 1.16
N PRO A 23 2.52 13.27 1.16
CA PRO A 23 3.38 13.07 0.00
C PRO A 23 3.55 11.58 -0.26
N ALA A 24 3.73 11.19 -1.53
CA ALA A 24 3.81 9.78 -1.91
C ALA A 24 4.98 9.03 -1.23
N SER A 25 6.02 9.75 -0.81
CA SER A 25 7.19 9.23 -0.10
C SER A 25 7.07 9.27 1.43
N ALA A 26 5.94 9.70 2.00
CA ALA A 26 5.75 9.71 3.45
C ALA A 26 5.77 8.28 4.02
N ASP A 27 6.40 8.12 5.19
CA ASP A 27 6.32 6.88 5.97
C ASP A 27 4.92 6.74 6.58
N LEU A 28 4.15 5.79 6.07
CA LEU A 28 2.79 5.50 6.49
C LEU A 28 2.74 4.97 7.94
N TYR A 29 3.78 4.27 8.40
CA TYR A 29 3.87 3.81 9.79
C TYR A 29 4.08 4.98 10.75
N GLN A 30 4.90 5.97 10.36
CA GLN A 30 5.03 7.23 11.11
C GLN A 30 3.73 8.05 11.08
N ALA A 31 2.96 7.96 10.00
CA ALA A 31 1.63 8.55 9.88
C ALA A 31 0.53 7.81 10.67
N GLY A 32 0.88 6.74 11.39
CA GLY A 32 -0.01 6.00 12.29
C GLY A 32 -0.48 4.65 11.77
N MET A 33 0.01 4.17 10.61
CA MET A 33 -0.31 2.83 10.13
C MET A 33 0.27 1.78 11.07
N THR A 34 -0.58 0.85 11.51
CA THR A 34 -0.15 -0.29 12.32
C THR A 34 0.20 -1.49 11.45
N SER A 35 0.95 -2.46 11.99
CA SER A 35 1.25 -3.71 11.27
C SER A 35 -0.03 -4.46 10.86
N HIS A 36 -1.06 -4.47 11.72
CA HIS A 36 -2.36 -5.05 11.37
C HIS A 36 -3.01 -4.28 10.22
N ALA A 37 -3.05 -2.94 10.28
CA ALA A 37 -3.61 -2.13 9.20
C ALA A 37 -2.90 -2.37 7.87
N SER A 38 -1.58 -2.57 7.87
CA SER A 38 -0.83 -2.88 6.64
C SER A 38 -1.24 -4.20 6.00
N VAL A 39 -1.65 -5.22 6.77
CA VAL A 39 -2.20 -6.46 6.23
C VAL A 39 -3.55 -6.22 5.54
N ASN A 40 -4.42 -5.41 6.15
CA ASN A 40 -5.70 -5.07 5.52
C ASN A 40 -5.53 -4.22 4.26
N VAL A 41 -4.54 -3.32 4.24
CA VAL A 41 -4.17 -2.57 3.03
C VAL A 41 -3.68 -3.53 1.95
N MET A 42 -2.80 -4.48 2.28
CA MET A 42 -2.33 -5.50 1.35
C MET A 42 -3.48 -6.29 0.72
N LEU A 43 -4.40 -6.81 1.52
CA LEU A 43 -5.58 -7.54 1.01
C LEU A 43 -6.48 -6.65 0.12
N GLY A 44 -6.65 -5.38 0.47
CA GLY A 44 -7.40 -4.43 -0.36
C GLY A 44 -6.69 -4.09 -1.67
N LEU A 45 -5.36 -4.13 -1.70
CA LEU A 45 -4.59 -3.96 -2.93
C LEU A 45 -4.70 -5.20 -3.83
N GLU A 46 -4.65 -6.39 -3.27
CA GLU A 46 -4.85 -7.64 -4.01
C GLU A 46 -6.20 -7.66 -4.72
N ASP A 47 -7.28 -7.39 -3.99
CA ASP A 47 -8.65 -7.33 -4.52
C ASP A 47 -8.80 -6.24 -5.60
N ALA A 48 -8.30 -5.03 -5.32
CA ALA A 48 -8.51 -3.89 -6.22
C ALA A 48 -7.67 -3.94 -7.52
N PHE A 49 -6.57 -4.68 -7.53
CA PHE A 49 -5.67 -4.80 -8.68
C PHE A 49 -5.66 -6.19 -9.31
N ASP A 50 -6.42 -7.14 -8.78
CA ASP A 50 -6.46 -8.55 -9.22
C ASP A 50 -5.06 -9.19 -9.26
N ILE A 51 -4.32 -9.04 -8.15
CA ILE A 51 -2.96 -9.56 -7.97
C ILE A 51 -2.83 -10.30 -6.64
N GLU A 52 -1.73 -11.05 -6.47
CA GLU A 52 -1.34 -11.67 -5.20
C GLU A 52 0.08 -11.20 -4.82
N PHE A 53 0.29 -10.80 -3.57
CA PHE A 53 1.62 -10.43 -3.08
C PHE A 53 2.39 -11.70 -2.67
N PRO A 54 3.53 -12.01 -3.31
CA PRO A 54 4.36 -13.13 -2.87
C PRO A 54 5.01 -12.82 -1.51
N ASP A 55 5.34 -13.86 -0.75
CA ASP A 55 6.02 -13.72 0.57
C ASP A 55 7.26 -12.83 0.52
N SER A 56 8.00 -12.82 -0.59
CA SER A 56 9.18 -11.97 -0.80
C SER A 56 8.87 -10.47 -0.86
N ALA A 57 7.63 -10.12 -1.20
CA ALA A 57 7.11 -8.76 -1.22
C ALA A 57 6.40 -8.38 0.10
N LEU A 58 6.09 -9.33 0.99
CA LEU A 58 5.44 -9.09 2.29
C LEU A 58 6.41 -8.58 3.37
N LYS A 59 7.08 -7.46 3.08
CA LYS A 59 8.02 -6.79 3.98
C LYS A 59 7.54 -5.38 4.31
N ARG A 60 7.93 -4.88 5.49
CA ARG A 60 7.59 -3.52 5.95
C ARG A 60 7.88 -2.45 4.89
N SER A 61 9.02 -2.55 4.20
CA SER A 61 9.41 -1.55 3.19
C SER A 61 8.52 -1.54 1.94
N SER A 62 7.81 -2.63 1.63
CA SER A 62 6.85 -2.65 0.51
C SER A 62 5.62 -1.78 0.77
N PHE A 63 5.26 -1.61 2.05
CA PHE A 63 4.09 -0.86 2.49
C PHE A 63 4.48 0.42 3.23
N GLU A 64 5.75 0.82 3.22
CA GLU A 64 6.25 1.97 3.96
C GLU A 64 5.72 3.30 3.42
N SER A 65 5.48 3.40 2.11
CA SER A 65 4.97 4.62 1.48
C SER A 65 4.08 4.30 0.28
N ILE A 66 3.29 5.27 -0.17
CA ILE A 66 2.46 5.14 -1.38
C ILE A 66 3.35 4.82 -2.59
N ALA A 67 4.50 5.47 -2.70
CA ALA A 67 5.47 5.23 -3.76
C ALA A 67 6.06 3.82 -3.71
N ALA A 68 6.32 3.28 -2.52
CA ALA A 68 6.80 1.91 -2.36
C ALA A 68 5.76 0.89 -2.82
N ILE A 69 4.50 1.07 -2.39
CA ILE A 69 3.37 0.23 -2.82
C ILE A 69 3.24 0.27 -4.34
N GLU A 70 3.22 1.47 -4.92
CA GLU A 70 3.14 1.68 -6.37
C GLU A 70 4.28 0.99 -7.13
N SER A 71 5.51 1.04 -6.61
CA SER A 71 6.64 0.32 -7.20
C SER A 71 6.46 -1.19 -7.16
N VAL A 72 5.92 -1.74 -6.07
CA VAL A 72 5.69 -3.20 -5.93
C VAL A 72 4.58 -3.65 -6.87
N LEU A 73 3.43 -2.96 -6.90
CA LEU A 73 2.33 -3.26 -7.81
C LEU A 73 2.79 -3.26 -9.28
N SER A 74 3.54 -2.23 -9.68
CA SER A 74 4.07 -2.10 -11.04
C SER A 74 5.06 -3.23 -11.38
N ALA A 75 5.78 -3.77 -10.39
CA ALA A 75 6.68 -4.89 -10.58
C ALA A 75 5.92 -6.21 -10.70
N LEU A 76 4.86 -6.42 -9.92
CA LEU A 76 4.01 -7.62 -9.96
C LEU A 76 3.21 -7.70 -11.26
N GLN A 77 2.60 -6.58 -11.70
CA GLN A 77 1.87 -6.53 -12.98
C GLN A 77 2.76 -6.84 -14.19
N ARG A 78 4.06 -6.48 -14.13
CA ARG A 78 5.01 -6.80 -15.20
C ARG A 78 5.45 -8.27 -15.20
N GLN A 79 5.36 -8.96 -14.07
CA GLN A 79 5.69 -10.40 -13.99
C GLN A 79 4.52 -11.29 -14.42
N ALA A 80 3.29 -10.76 -14.34
CA ALA A 80 2.07 -11.45 -14.77
C ALA A 80 1.75 -11.28 -16.27
N ALA A 81 2.49 -10.44 -17.00
CA ALA A 81 2.35 -10.16 -18.43
C ALA A 81 3.33 -10.97 -19.28
#